data_AF-A0A934C088-F1
#
_entry.id   AF-A0A934C088-F1
#
_cell.length_a   1.000
_cell.length_b   1.000
_cell.length_c   1.000
_cell.angle_alpha   90.00
_cell.angle_beta   90.00
_cell.angle_gamma   90.00
#
_symmetry.space_group_name_H-M   'P 1'
#
loop_
_entity.id
_entity.type
_entity.pdbx_description
1 polymer ?
#
loop_
_entity_poly.entity_id
_entity_poly.type
_entity_poly.pdbx_seq_one_letter_code
_entity_poly.pdbx_strand_id
1 'polypeptide(L)'
;MLFPLAAIGDLQFRLLLIQPDFQPDEGRPIEISHRFDTRIGESRTSIEERRPGRRALLLTQTCTLFLRTAAMADDWRKGLAALGSRLVGVPLWIDALPPAQWAERVYDARKIVGFDPESGAFAIYDGPGLPGVVSFPLYAPLLLGRWKERPPAEAATEEIGFVRVTIAEASPWACRIRPQAQAGGWTAVPDHTGPIQDSSDYGLETIELGAAREPALDRVNAAPRWRQEGDFTFPDRLSIRQALTHFEAVQGALYAWTPVPAWFQPGADTPATPDHYTARFASDTLALSWLAGHVARAKIGFVQEVETPSRPQALPGEFHLYQLQYQHDTGSPELFTDCDEPLVAPEGTYQPRQVAHQEIRRSLKPQDDKATLRLAFAAGSLADDWLRGRLFGWVLLTIWKCDPADPAGTRGSPLYTGFVVSVAPAGNTLTIEATLFGRLLKERAPAAVFGPQCSTFVFSSRCGLLEGDHDSTGTAASGDLSADGKTLTVHGVSGWGGSVYADNWFAQGLLRTGAGRMRIVVTILGSTTSAGNLVLKLARPLPADLLAGDAGQAVQLLPGCGRQYESDCGDKFGNQENFRGEPFMPAFIEQRDPGAPKTPKK
;
A
#
# COMPACT_ATOMS: atom_id res chain seq x y z
N MET A 1 -7.75 -26.58 20.48
CA MET A 1 -7.67 -26.03 19.11
C MET A 1 -6.27 -25.49 18.93
N LEU A 2 -5.49 -26.05 18.01
CA LEU A 2 -4.06 -25.71 17.81
C LEU A 2 -3.79 -24.28 17.27
N PHE A 3 -4.85 -23.57 16.87
CA PHE A 3 -4.78 -22.21 16.32
C PHE A 3 -5.76 -21.27 17.03
N PRO A 4 -5.51 -20.91 18.31
CA PRO A 4 -6.35 -19.93 18.98
C PRO A 4 -6.33 -18.59 18.23
N LEU A 5 -7.49 -17.93 18.20
CA LEU A 5 -7.59 -16.57 17.69
C LEU A 5 -7.02 -15.64 18.76
N ALA A 6 -6.10 -14.77 18.35
CA ALA A 6 -5.52 -13.75 19.19
C ALA A 6 -5.67 -12.38 18.51
N ALA A 7 -5.54 -11.32 19.31
CA ALA A 7 -5.59 -9.95 18.82
C ALA A 7 -4.55 -9.08 19.50
N ILE A 8 -3.98 -8.13 18.74
CA ILE A 8 -3.15 -7.04 19.24
C ILE A 8 -3.77 -5.74 18.73
N GLY A 9 -4.51 -5.02 19.59
CA GLY A 9 -5.38 -3.94 19.13
C GLY A 9 -6.40 -4.47 18.11
N ASP A 10 -6.51 -3.81 16.96
CA ASP A 10 -7.39 -4.22 15.86
C ASP A 10 -6.82 -5.36 15.00
N LEU A 11 -5.57 -5.75 15.24
CA LEU A 11 -4.89 -6.78 14.46
C LEU A 11 -5.29 -8.18 14.95
N GLN A 12 -6.18 -8.85 14.21
CA GLN A 12 -6.54 -10.24 14.46
C GLN A 12 -5.63 -11.22 13.71
N PHE A 13 -5.17 -12.27 14.41
CA PHE A 13 -4.33 -13.32 13.84
C PHE A 13 -4.57 -14.66 14.54
N ARG A 14 -4.07 -15.74 13.94
CA ARG A 14 -4.07 -17.07 14.56
C ARG A 14 -2.69 -17.39 15.10
N LEU A 15 -2.61 -17.86 16.34
CA LEU A 15 -1.34 -18.19 16.97
C LEU A 15 -1.00 -19.67 16.70
N LEU A 16 0.23 -19.94 16.26
CA LEU A 16 0.75 -21.30 16.07
C LEU A 16 1.66 -21.66 17.24
N LEU A 17 1.14 -22.46 18.18
CA LEU A 17 1.87 -22.91 19.37
C LEU A 17 2.39 -24.35 19.26
N ILE A 18 2.42 -24.92 18.05
CA ILE A 18 2.97 -26.26 17.84
C ILE A 18 4.50 -26.16 17.87
N GLN A 19 5.12 -26.78 18.87
CA GLN A 19 6.57 -26.82 18.99
C GLN A 19 7.17 -27.56 17.77
N PRO A 20 8.17 -26.97 17.10
CA PRO A 20 8.84 -27.60 15.98
C PRO A 20 9.62 -28.81 16.45
N ASP A 21 9.74 -29.79 15.57
CA ASP A 21 10.59 -30.94 15.79
C ASP A 21 12.02 -30.56 15.44
N PHE A 22 12.79 -30.22 16.47
CA PHE A 22 14.13 -29.67 16.32
C PHE A 22 15.17 -30.79 16.33
N GLN A 23 15.44 -31.34 15.13
CA GLN A 23 16.39 -32.43 14.92
C GLN A 23 17.35 -32.06 13.77
N PRO A 24 18.35 -31.20 14.03
CA PRO A 24 19.23 -30.68 12.98
C PRO A 24 20.07 -31.77 12.33
N ASP A 25 20.50 -32.79 13.09
CA ASP A 25 21.27 -33.93 12.57
C ASP A 25 20.48 -34.78 11.56
N GLU A 26 19.15 -34.71 11.62
CA GLU A 26 18.25 -35.39 10.69
C GLU A 26 17.78 -34.47 9.54
N GLY A 27 18.48 -33.36 9.31
CA GLY A 27 18.16 -32.41 8.24
C GLY A 27 16.89 -31.60 8.52
N ARG A 28 16.46 -31.50 9.78
CA ARG A 28 15.30 -30.70 10.23
C ARG A 28 15.73 -29.55 11.15
N PRO A 29 16.65 -28.66 10.72
CA PRO A 29 16.99 -27.48 11.50
C PRO A 29 15.82 -26.48 11.50
N ILE A 30 15.84 -25.59 12.48
CA ILE A 30 15.09 -24.34 12.38
C ILE A 30 15.98 -23.37 11.60
N GLU A 31 15.46 -22.82 10.51
CA GLU A 31 16.16 -21.83 9.70
C GLU A 31 15.53 -20.47 9.91
N ILE A 32 16.33 -19.46 10.23
CA ILE A 32 15.89 -18.07 10.28
C ILE A 32 16.69 -17.26 9.28
N SER A 33 15.99 -16.75 8.27
CA SER A 33 16.53 -15.85 7.27
C SER A 33 16.26 -14.42 7.67
N HIS A 34 17.32 -13.62 7.73
CA HIS A 34 17.31 -12.18 7.99
C HIS A 34 17.53 -11.47 6.68
N ARG A 35 16.59 -10.65 6.23
CA ARG A 35 16.66 -10.04 4.92
C ARG A 35 16.46 -8.53 4.98
N PHE A 36 17.33 -7.80 4.30
CA PHE A 36 17.05 -6.45 3.83
C PHE A 36 16.59 -6.50 2.37
N ASP A 37 15.81 -5.52 1.95
CA ASP A 37 15.53 -5.32 0.53
C ASP A 37 16.41 -4.16 0.06
N THR A 38 17.51 -4.46 -0.63
CA THR A 38 18.33 -3.43 -1.26
C THR A 38 18.05 -3.42 -2.76
N ARG A 39 17.74 -2.25 -3.31
CA ARG A 39 17.66 -2.05 -4.75
C ARG A 39 19.07 -1.80 -5.24
N ILE A 40 19.56 -2.74 -6.03
CA ILE A 40 20.87 -2.65 -6.70
C ILE A 40 20.62 -2.17 -8.12
N GLY A 41 21.17 -1.01 -8.46
CA GLY A 41 21.19 -0.49 -9.82
C GLY A 41 22.63 -0.35 -10.29
N GLU A 42 22.94 -0.80 -11.50
CA GLU A 42 24.24 -0.55 -12.10
C GLU A 42 24.15 0.67 -13.01
N SER A 43 25.02 1.65 -12.76
CA SER A 43 25.18 2.79 -13.66
C SER A 43 25.95 2.39 -14.92
N ARG A 44 25.90 3.23 -15.97
CA ARG A 44 26.68 3.02 -17.22
C ARG A 44 28.19 2.90 -17.00
N THR A 45 28.70 3.41 -15.88
CA THR A 45 30.12 3.30 -15.52
C THR A 45 30.41 2.02 -14.73
N SER A 46 29.48 1.05 -14.67
CA SER A 46 29.55 -0.18 -13.86
C SER A 46 29.71 0.04 -12.35
N ILE A 47 29.54 1.29 -11.91
CA ILE A 47 29.48 1.61 -10.48
C ILE A 47 28.10 1.18 -10.02
N GLU A 48 28.10 0.30 -9.04
CA GLU A 48 26.90 -0.19 -8.40
C GLU A 48 26.37 0.87 -7.45
N GLU A 49 25.13 1.30 -7.68
CA GLU A 49 24.37 2.16 -6.80
C GLU A 49 23.41 1.29 -6.00
N ARG A 50 23.40 1.47 -4.69
CA ARG A 50 22.49 0.77 -3.79
C ARG A 50 21.57 1.73 -3.07
N ARG A 51 20.32 1.36 -2.97
CA ARG A 51 19.30 2.10 -2.23
C ARG A 51 18.53 1.14 -1.34
N PRO A 52 18.29 1.46 -0.07
CA PRO A 52 17.40 0.64 0.75
C PRO A 52 16.00 0.70 0.12
N GLY A 53 15.48 -0.46 -0.28
CA GLY A 53 14.08 -0.66 -0.63
C GLY A 53 13.20 -0.78 0.61
N ARG A 54 13.78 -1.26 1.73
CA ARG A 54 13.17 -1.30 3.06
C ARG A 54 14.22 -0.97 4.11
N ARG A 55 13.79 -0.39 5.23
CA ARG A 55 14.67 -0.09 6.38
C ARG A 55 14.60 -1.15 7.46
N ALA A 56 13.46 -1.85 7.55
CA ALA A 56 13.31 -2.94 8.51
C ALA A 56 14.04 -4.19 8.03
N LEU A 57 14.67 -4.87 8.99
CA LEU A 57 15.05 -6.26 8.82
C LEU A 57 13.78 -7.11 8.75
N LEU A 58 13.65 -7.94 7.72
CA LEU A 58 12.56 -8.91 7.59
C LEU A 58 13.05 -10.28 8.03
N LEU A 59 12.28 -10.91 8.92
CA LEU A 59 12.55 -12.28 9.32
C LEU A 59 11.72 -13.27 8.51
N THR A 60 12.31 -14.42 8.18
CA THR A 60 11.57 -15.59 7.71
C THR A 60 11.99 -16.80 8.51
N GLN A 61 11.05 -17.38 9.25
CA GLN A 61 11.29 -18.61 10.00
C GLN A 61 10.79 -19.81 9.19
N THR A 62 11.67 -20.77 8.95
CA THR A 62 11.34 -22.08 8.41
C THR A 62 11.60 -23.14 9.47
N CYS A 63 10.60 -23.97 9.75
CA CYS A 63 10.76 -25.10 10.66
C CYS A 63 9.91 -26.29 10.23
N THR A 64 10.23 -27.47 10.75
CA THR A 64 9.44 -28.68 10.53
C THR A 64 8.60 -28.94 11.78
N LEU A 65 7.29 -29.07 11.59
CA LEU A 65 6.36 -29.44 12.66
C LEU A 65 6.10 -30.94 12.60
N PHE A 66 6.08 -31.59 13.77
CA PHE A 66 5.70 -32.99 13.89
C PHE A 66 4.27 -33.12 14.44
N LEU A 67 3.37 -33.58 13.59
CA LEU A 67 1.98 -33.83 13.93
C LEU A 67 1.88 -35.23 14.53
N ARG A 68 1.94 -35.33 15.86
CA ARG A 68 2.08 -36.60 16.60
C ARG A 68 0.84 -37.48 16.59
N THR A 69 -0.32 -36.92 16.29
CA THR A 69 -1.60 -37.64 16.34
C THR A 69 -2.50 -37.24 15.18
N ALA A 70 -3.40 -38.15 14.78
CA ALA A 70 -4.42 -37.87 13.76
C ALA A 70 -5.30 -36.66 14.13
N ALA A 71 -5.59 -36.49 15.42
CA ALA A 71 -6.33 -35.32 15.93
C ALA A 71 -5.56 -34.01 15.70
N MET A 72 -4.25 -33.98 15.94
CA MET A 72 -3.42 -32.80 15.65
C MET A 72 -3.36 -32.51 14.14
N ALA A 73 -3.28 -33.55 13.31
CA ALA A 73 -3.29 -33.39 11.86
C ALA A 73 -4.63 -32.86 11.33
N ASP A 74 -5.76 -33.30 11.90
CA ASP A 74 -7.08 -32.78 11.56
C ASP A 74 -7.26 -31.31 12.04
N ASP A 75 -6.84 -31.00 13.28
CA ASP A 75 -6.81 -29.62 13.79
C ASP A 75 -5.93 -28.71 12.94
N TRP A 76 -4.80 -29.23 12.43
CA TRP A 76 -3.93 -28.53 11.50
C TRP A 76 -4.64 -28.18 10.20
N ARG A 77 -5.30 -29.16 9.56
CA ARG A 77 -6.06 -28.93 8.31
C ARG A 77 -7.20 -27.92 8.53
N LYS A 78 -7.94 -28.05 9.64
CA LYS A 78 -9.00 -27.10 10.02
C LYS A 78 -8.45 -25.70 10.28
N GLY A 79 -7.32 -25.59 10.97
CA GLY A 79 -6.62 -24.33 11.24
C GLY A 79 -6.16 -23.64 9.97
N LEU A 80 -5.53 -24.37 9.05
CA LEU A 80 -5.13 -23.85 7.74
C LEU A 80 -6.33 -23.37 6.91
N ALA A 81 -7.43 -24.12 6.90
CA ALA A 81 -8.65 -23.72 6.20
C ALA A 81 -9.27 -22.44 6.81
N ALA A 82 -9.26 -22.33 8.14
CA ALA A 82 -9.82 -21.18 8.86
C ALA A 82 -8.95 -19.91 8.80
N LEU A 83 -7.66 -20.05 8.49
CA LEU A 83 -6.74 -18.93 8.42
C LEU A 83 -7.03 -18.01 7.23
N GLY A 84 -7.29 -18.59 6.05
CA GLY A 84 -7.48 -17.83 4.81
C GLY A 84 -6.31 -16.88 4.54
N SER A 85 -6.60 -15.57 4.41
CA SER A 85 -5.61 -14.50 4.19
C SER A 85 -5.13 -13.81 5.47
N ARG A 86 -5.51 -14.31 6.65
CA ARG A 86 -5.16 -13.70 7.94
C ARG A 86 -3.68 -13.90 8.27
N LEU A 87 -3.17 -13.06 9.17
CA LEU A 87 -1.83 -13.20 9.72
C LEU A 87 -1.76 -14.43 10.64
N VAL A 88 -0.55 -14.98 10.74
CA VAL A 88 -0.18 -16.03 11.69
C VAL A 88 0.83 -15.43 12.66
N GLY A 89 0.60 -15.61 13.96
CA GLY A 89 1.58 -15.32 14.99
C GLY A 89 2.31 -16.60 15.38
N VAL A 90 3.63 -16.58 15.39
CA VAL A 90 4.45 -17.75 15.75
C VAL A 90 5.54 -17.34 16.73
N PRO A 91 5.76 -18.09 17.82
CA PRO A 91 6.94 -17.92 18.64
C PRO A 91 8.21 -18.06 17.80
N LEU A 92 9.19 -17.17 17.99
CA LEU A 92 10.55 -17.47 17.55
C LEU A 92 11.09 -18.60 18.43
N TRP A 93 10.98 -19.84 17.96
CA TRP A 93 11.18 -21.04 18.77
C TRP A 93 12.59 -21.21 19.32
N ILE A 94 13.58 -20.74 18.56
CA ILE A 94 14.97 -20.62 18.99
C ILE A 94 15.16 -19.70 20.21
N ASP A 95 14.22 -18.80 20.48
CA ASP A 95 14.20 -17.85 21.60
C ASP A 95 13.03 -18.15 22.58
N ALA A 96 12.45 -19.35 22.51
CA ALA A 96 11.52 -19.84 23.52
C ALA A 96 12.29 -20.22 24.79
N LEU A 97 12.45 -19.24 25.68
CA LEU A 97 13.32 -19.32 26.84
C LEU A 97 12.53 -19.30 28.15
N PRO A 98 13.03 -19.99 29.20
CA PRO A 98 12.51 -19.81 30.54
C PRO A 98 12.83 -18.39 31.05
N PRO A 99 12.02 -17.87 32.00
CA PRO A 99 12.18 -16.52 32.54
C PRO A 99 13.61 -16.18 33.01
N ALA A 100 14.29 -17.16 33.63
CA ALA A 100 15.66 -16.99 34.14
C ALA A 100 16.71 -16.75 33.03
N GLN A 101 16.44 -17.19 31.80
CA GLN A 101 17.35 -17.06 30.65
C GLN A 101 16.93 -15.95 29.69
N TRP A 102 15.86 -15.21 29.97
CA TRP A 102 15.32 -14.20 29.04
C TRP A 102 16.33 -13.11 28.65
N ALA A 103 17.32 -12.82 29.50
CA ALA A 103 18.40 -11.89 29.21
C ALA A 103 19.37 -12.38 28.10
N GLU A 104 19.37 -13.67 27.80
CA GLU A 104 20.21 -14.33 26.79
C GLU A 104 19.54 -14.44 25.42
N ARG A 105 18.28 -14.01 25.26
CA ARG A 105 17.56 -14.03 23.98
C ARG A 105 18.39 -13.43 22.85
N VAL A 106 18.19 -13.87 21.62
CA VAL A 106 18.88 -13.32 20.46
C VAL A 106 18.11 -12.15 19.84
N TYR A 107 16.80 -12.12 20.02
CA TYR A 107 15.91 -11.14 19.40
C TYR A 107 15.14 -10.31 20.43
N ASP A 108 15.03 -9.02 20.15
CA ASP A 108 14.11 -8.12 20.79
C ASP A 108 12.85 -7.96 19.94
N ALA A 109 11.69 -8.20 20.54
CA ALA A 109 10.41 -7.93 19.93
C ALA A 109 9.62 -6.92 20.75
N ARG A 110 8.76 -6.17 20.06
CA ARG A 110 7.76 -5.31 20.72
C ARG A 110 6.60 -6.11 21.32
N LYS A 111 6.44 -7.36 20.91
CA LYS A 111 5.40 -8.28 21.36
C LYS A 111 6.05 -9.59 21.75
N ILE A 112 5.76 -10.06 22.95
CA ILE A 112 6.25 -11.33 23.49
C ILE A 112 5.04 -12.22 23.72
N VAL A 113 5.18 -13.51 23.44
CA VAL A 113 4.20 -14.51 23.84
C VAL A 113 4.77 -15.32 25.00
N GLY A 114 4.06 -15.32 26.13
CA GLY A 114 4.26 -16.30 27.20
C GLY A 114 3.31 -17.46 26.97
N PHE A 115 3.80 -18.69 27.05
CA PHE A 115 2.97 -19.87 26.82
C PHE A 115 3.43 -21.07 27.64
N ASP A 116 2.50 -21.98 27.88
CA ASP A 116 2.74 -23.27 28.51
C ASP A 116 2.51 -24.38 27.47
N PRO A 117 3.54 -25.14 27.07
CA PRO A 117 3.41 -26.18 26.06
C PRO A 117 2.54 -27.36 26.51
N GLU A 118 2.36 -27.58 27.82
CA GLU A 118 1.55 -28.68 28.36
C GLU A 118 0.06 -28.34 28.35
N SER A 119 -0.30 -27.16 28.87
CA SER A 119 -1.71 -26.73 28.93
C SER A 119 -2.21 -26.04 27.66
N GLY A 120 -1.30 -25.54 26.81
CA GLY A 120 -1.62 -24.70 25.66
C GLY A 120 -2.11 -23.29 26.04
N ALA A 121 -2.04 -22.92 27.32
CA ALA A 121 -2.35 -21.58 27.78
C ALA A 121 -1.31 -20.58 27.26
N PHE A 122 -1.74 -19.37 26.90
CA PHE A 122 -0.84 -18.33 26.44
C PHE A 122 -1.35 -16.93 26.81
N ALA A 123 -0.43 -15.97 26.85
CA ALA A 123 -0.72 -14.55 26.90
C ALA A 123 0.27 -13.77 26.02
N ILE A 124 -0.18 -12.64 25.48
CA ILE A 124 0.67 -11.73 24.69
C ILE A 124 0.94 -10.49 25.53
N TYR A 125 2.21 -10.10 25.58
CA TYR A 125 2.71 -8.98 26.36
C TYR A 125 3.33 -7.92 25.46
N ASP A 126 3.31 -6.67 25.95
CA ASP A 126 3.89 -5.52 25.28
C ASP A 126 5.30 -5.23 25.78
N GLY A 127 6.20 -4.92 24.84
CA GLY A 127 7.59 -4.57 25.11
C GLY A 127 8.56 -5.74 25.01
N PRO A 128 9.88 -5.46 25.13
CA PRO A 128 10.94 -6.47 25.04
C PRO A 128 11.27 -7.16 26.38
N GLY A 129 10.72 -6.65 27.49
CA GLY A 129 10.93 -7.21 28.82
C GLY A 129 9.85 -8.23 29.22
N LEU A 130 10.19 -9.12 30.15
CA LEU A 130 9.19 -9.98 30.79
C LEU A 130 8.13 -9.13 31.51
N PRO A 131 6.89 -9.61 31.60
CA PRO A 131 5.89 -8.99 32.47
C PRO A 131 6.37 -8.99 33.93
N GLY A 132 5.95 -7.98 34.70
CA GLY A 132 6.32 -7.88 36.12
C GLY A 132 5.88 -9.09 36.96
N VAL A 133 4.82 -9.78 36.53
CA VAL A 133 4.41 -11.09 37.06
C VAL A 133 4.61 -12.14 35.98
N VAL A 134 5.53 -13.07 36.23
CA VAL A 134 5.84 -14.18 35.35
C VAL A 134 4.84 -15.32 35.61
N SER A 135 4.08 -15.71 34.59
CA SER A 135 2.98 -16.69 34.70
C SER A 135 3.16 -17.93 33.84
N PHE A 136 4.14 -17.93 32.94
CA PHE A 136 4.35 -19.00 31.98
C PHE A 136 5.76 -19.60 32.11
N PRO A 137 5.93 -20.90 31.80
CA PRO A 137 7.24 -21.55 31.84
C PRO A 137 8.16 -21.08 30.72
N LEU A 138 7.61 -20.65 29.58
CA LEU A 138 8.35 -20.20 28.41
C LEU A 138 7.84 -18.85 27.91
N TYR A 139 8.76 -18.03 27.43
CA TYR A 139 8.51 -16.78 26.75
C TYR A 139 9.27 -16.77 25.43
N ALA A 140 8.70 -16.16 24.39
CA ALA A 140 9.35 -16.01 23.09
C ALA A 140 8.97 -14.69 22.41
N PRO A 141 9.86 -14.09 21.62
CA PRO A 141 9.50 -13.05 20.65
C PRO A 141 8.38 -13.54 19.72
N LEU A 142 7.34 -12.73 19.50
CA LEU A 142 6.22 -13.12 18.65
C LEU A 142 6.40 -12.61 17.21
N LEU A 143 6.67 -13.54 16.28
CA LEU A 143 6.74 -13.25 14.84
C LEU A 143 5.34 -13.22 14.25
N LEU A 144 4.90 -12.05 13.78
CA LEU A 144 3.65 -11.93 13.01
C LEU A 144 3.97 -11.96 11.52
N GLY A 145 3.42 -12.95 10.82
CA GLY A 145 3.75 -13.20 9.43
C GLY A 145 2.61 -13.76 8.60
N ARG A 146 2.96 -14.11 7.37
CA ARG A 146 2.13 -14.87 6.45
C ARG A 146 2.90 -16.10 6.01
N TRP A 147 2.18 -17.16 5.68
CA TRP A 147 2.79 -18.28 4.98
C TRP A 147 3.35 -17.79 3.64
N LYS A 148 4.59 -18.17 3.35
CA LYS A 148 5.16 -17.95 2.02
C LYS A 148 4.38 -18.77 0.97
N GLU A 149 4.14 -20.03 1.31
CA GLU A 149 3.37 -20.98 0.53
C GLU A 149 2.49 -21.79 1.47
N ARG A 150 1.33 -22.24 0.99
CA ARG A 150 0.48 -23.12 1.78
C ARG A 150 1.26 -24.42 2.02
N PRO A 151 1.60 -24.76 3.27
CA PRO A 151 2.49 -25.89 3.52
C PRO A 151 1.76 -27.19 3.14
N PRO A 152 2.34 -28.03 2.26
CA PRO A 152 1.81 -29.35 1.99
C PRO A 152 1.95 -30.19 3.27
N ALA A 153 0.90 -30.92 3.64
CA ALA A 153 1.00 -31.90 4.72
C ALA A 153 1.47 -33.22 4.12
N GLU A 154 2.71 -33.62 4.40
CA GLU A 154 3.21 -34.93 4.03
C GLU A 154 2.79 -35.92 5.12
N ALA A 155 1.92 -36.85 4.77
CA ALA A 155 1.53 -37.94 5.65
C ALA A 155 2.71 -38.92 5.73
N ALA A 156 3.31 -39.05 6.92
CA ALA A 156 4.31 -40.09 7.18
C ALA A 156 3.62 -41.44 7.39
N THR A 157 2.45 -41.42 8.03
CA THR A 157 1.48 -42.53 8.10
C THR A 157 0.05 -41.95 8.06
N GLU A 158 -0.98 -42.78 8.23
CA GLU A 158 -2.36 -42.31 8.41
C GLU A 158 -2.54 -41.42 9.66
N GLU A 159 -1.66 -41.54 10.65
CA GLU A 159 -1.79 -40.90 11.97
C GLU A 159 -0.73 -39.84 12.28
N ILE A 160 0.44 -39.90 11.64
CA ILE A 160 1.53 -38.95 11.84
C ILE A 160 1.94 -38.27 10.54
N GLY A 161 2.38 -37.02 10.64
CA GLY A 161 2.83 -36.25 9.48
C GLY A 161 3.88 -35.21 9.85
N PHE A 162 4.72 -34.89 8.87
CA PHE A 162 5.66 -33.78 8.96
C PHE A 162 5.18 -32.65 8.06
N VAL A 163 5.29 -31.43 8.57
CA VAL A 163 4.91 -30.24 7.81
C VAL A 163 6.05 -29.25 7.88
N ARG A 164 6.71 -29.02 6.76
CA ARG A 164 7.66 -27.91 6.64
C ARG A 164 6.88 -26.63 6.46
N VAL A 165 7.10 -25.69 7.35
CA VAL A 165 6.39 -24.43 7.37
C VAL A 165 7.35 -23.27 7.22
N THR A 166 7.03 -22.32 6.35
CA THR A 166 7.81 -21.10 6.13
C THR A 166 6.93 -19.88 6.32
N ILE A 167 7.31 -19.05 7.28
CA ILE A 167 6.55 -17.87 7.70
C ILE A 167 7.42 -16.66 7.48
N ALA A 168 7.00 -15.81 6.54
CA ALA A 168 7.63 -14.54 6.26
C ALA A 168 6.97 -13.45 7.10
N GLU A 169 7.79 -12.62 7.75
CA GLU A 169 7.31 -11.49 8.52
C GLU A 169 6.45 -10.56 7.67
N ALA A 170 5.28 -10.23 8.20
CA ALA A 170 4.33 -9.29 7.63
C ALA A 170 3.72 -8.43 8.77
N SER A 171 4.50 -8.25 9.83
CA SER A 171 4.13 -7.56 11.04
C SER A 171 4.00 -6.05 10.76
N PRO A 172 3.02 -5.36 11.37
CA PRO A 172 3.07 -3.90 11.41
C PRO A 172 4.33 -3.42 12.13
N TRP A 173 4.79 -2.20 11.85
CA TRP A 173 5.98 -1.61 12.46
C TRP A 173 6.04 -1.72 14.00
N ALA A 174 4.88 -1.64 14.66
CA ALA A 174 4.73 -1.75 16.11
C ALA A 174 4.92 -3.17 16.67
N CYS A 175 4.95 -4.20 15.82
CA CYS A 175 5.12 -5.61 16.18
C CYS A 175 6.39 -6.22 15.60
N ARG A 176 7.30 -5.40 15.06
CA ARG A 176 8.55 -5.88 14.45
C ARG A 176 9.46 -6.57 15.44
N ILE A 177 10.29 -7.47 14.90
CA ILE A 177 11.39 -8.10 15.61
C ILE A 177 12.71 -7.50 15.12
N ARG A 178 13.66 -7.33 16.03
CA ARG A 178 15.03 -6.95 15.72
C ARG A 178 16.01 -7.82 16.50
N PRO A 179 17.25 -7.98 16.06
CA PRO A 179 18.32 -8.53 16.91
C PRO A 179 18.42 -7.74 18.22
N GLN A 180 18.66 -8.43 19.34
CA GLN A 180 18.98 -7.76 20.59
C GLN A 180 20.33 -7.07 20.43
N ALA A 181 20.32 -5.74 20.58
CA ALA A 181 21.49 -4.91 20.35
C ALA A 181 22.67 -5.36 21.22
N GLN A 182 23.80 -5.65 20.58
CA GLN A 182 25.04 -6.02 21.24
C GLN A 182 26.15 -5.07 20.81
N ALA A 183 26.86 -4.49 21.78
CA ALA A 183 28.06 -3.71 21.48
C ALA A 183 29.20 -4.64 21.03
N GLY A 184 29.86 -4.29 19.93
CA GLY A 184 30.99 -5.02 19.37
C GLY A 184 30.97 -5.00 17.85
N GLY A 185 32.15 -4.93 17.23
CA GLY A 185 32.29 -5.14 15.79
C GLY A 185 32.19 -6.64 15.44
N TRP A 186 32.23 -6.94 14.15
CA TRP A 186 32.30 -8.32 13.66
C TRP A 186 33.59 -9.01 14.13
N THR A 187 33.46 -10.07 14.93
CA THR A 187 34.59 -10.88 15.44
C THR A 187 34.60 -12.31 14.93
N ALA A 188 33.56 -12.74 14.22
CA ALA A 188 33.43 -14.12 13.79
C ALA A 188 34.42 -14.47 12.68
N VAL A 189 35.04 -15.64 12.81
CA VAL A 189 35.94 -16.26 11.83
C VAL A 189 35.25 -17.49 11.22
N PRO A 190 35.53 -17.81 9.95
CA PRO A 190 34.97 -19.01 9.33
C PRO A 190 35.52 -20.28 10.01
N ASP A 191 34.78 -21.38 9.94
CA ASP A 191 35.13 -22.63 10.61
C ASP A 191 36.41 -23.28 10.04
N HIS A 192 36.88 -22.84 8.87
CA HIS A 192 38.00 -23.41 8.10
C HIS A 192 37.91 -24.93 7.85
N THR A 193 36.73 -25.53 8.07
CA THR A 193 36.47 -26.95 7.79
C THR A 193 36.23 -27.20 6.31
N GLY A 194 35.69 -26.20 5.60
CA GLY A 194 35.58 -26.15 4.15
C GLY A 194 36.54 -25.12 3.53
N PRO A 195 36.87 -25.25 2.23
CA PRO A 195 37.64 -24.23 1.53
C PRO A 195 36.84 -22.92 1.49
N ILE A 196 37.50 -21.81 1.81
CA ILE A 196 36.94 -20.48 1.53
C ILE A 196 36.78 -20.38 0.02
N GLN A 197 35.55 -20.15 -0.43
CA GLN A 197 35.25 -19.98 -1.85
C GLN A 197 35.65 -18.57 -2.26
N ASP A 198 36.74 -18.46 -3.00
CA ASP A 198 37.15 -17.20 -3.61
C ASP A 198 36.59 -17.12 -5.03
N SER A 199 35.89 -16.02 -5.30
CA SER A 199 35.32 -15.67 -6.59
C SER A 199 35.70 -14.23 -6.89
N SER A 200 36.57 -14.02 -7.87
CA SER A 200 36.84 -12.69 -8.40
C SER A 200 35.88 -12.39 -9.55
N ASP A 201 35.15 -11.30 -9.43
CA ASP A 201 34.42 -10.73 -10.56
C ASP A 201 35.35 -9.73 -11.24
N TYR A 202 35.85 -10.08 -12.43
CA TYR A 202 36.66 -9.18 -13.24
C TYR A 202 35.82 -8.08 -13.89
N GLY A 203 34.49 -8.15 -13.77
CA GLY A 203 33.54 -7.23 -14.35
C GLY A 203 33.45 -7.30 -15.87
N LEU A 204 34.30 -8.08 -16.55
CA LEU A 204 34.31 -8.25 -18.00
C LEU A 204 33.24 -9.26 -18.42
N GLU A 205 32.27 -8.79 -19.19
CA GLU A 205 31.24 -9.65 -19.79
C GLU A 205 31.50 -9.74 -21.29
N THR A 206 31.65 -10.96 -21.82
CA THR A 206 31.76 -11.19 -23.26
C THR A 206 30.37 -11.24 -23.87
N ILE A 207 30.09 -10.34 -24.81
CA ILE A 207 28.82 -10.30 -25.55
C ILE A 207 29.09 -10.64 -27.02
N GLU A 208 28.32 -11.59 -27.56
CA GLU A 208 28.33 -11.88 -28.99
C GLU A 208 27.59 -10.78 -29.76
N LEU A 209 28.33 -9.96 -30.51
CA LEU A 209 27.77 -8.97 -31.43
C LEU A 209 27.82 -9.51 -32.87
N GLY A 210 26.73 -10.16 -33.30
CA GLY A 210 26.60 -10.73 -34.64
C GLY A 210 27.39 -12.03 -34.81
N ALA A 211 27.77 -12.36 -36.05
CA ALA A 211 28.50 -13.59 -36.39
C ALA A 211 30.04 -13.40 -36.37
N ALA A 212 30.53 -12.35 -35.71
CA ALA A 212 31.96 -12.10 -35.60
C ALA A 212 32.63 -13.18 -34.73
N ARG A 213 33.88 -13.54 -35.07
CA ARG A 213 34.65 -14.56 -34.36
C ARG A 213 35.13 -14.10 -32.98
N GLU A 214 35.32 -12.80 -32.80
CA GLU A 214 35.74 -12.21 -31.54
C GLU A 214 34.52 -11.66 -30.79
N PRO A 215 34.25 -12.13 -29.55
CA PRO A 215 33.19 -11.55 -28.74
C PRO A 215 33.58 -10.12 -28.36
N ALA A 216 32.61 -9.22 -28.37
CA ALA A 216 32.81 -7.89 -27.82
C ALA A 216 32.95 -7.99 -26.31
N LEU A 217 33.87 -7.21 -25.73
CA LEU A 217 33.97 -7.05 -24.28
C LEU A 217 33.06 -5.90 -23.87
N ASP A 218 32.06 -6.19 -23.06
CA ASP A 218 31.31 -5.19 -22.32
C ASP A 218 31.97 -4.97 -20.95
N ARG A 219 31.64 -3.84 -20.30
CA ARG A 219 32.10 -3.49 -18.95
C ARG A 219 33.62 -3.46 -18.76
N VAL A 220 34.39 -3.12 -19.81
CA VAL A 220 35.87 -3.01 -19.76
C VAL A 220 36.39 -2.05 -18.68
N ASN A 221 35.57 -1.10 -18.25
CA ASN A 221 35.90 -0.14 -17.19
C ASN A 221 35.46 -0.60 -15.78
N ALA A 222 34.89 -1.80 -15.63
CA ALA A 222 34.52 -2.33 -14.34
C ALA A 222 35.78 -2.66 -13.55
N ALA A 223 35.89 -2.06 -12.37
CA ALA A 223 36.95 -2.41 -11.44
C ALA A 223 36.73 -3.85 -10.95
N PRO A 224 37.78 -4.69 -10.93
CA PRO A 224 37.69 -6.04 -10.41
C PRO A 224 37.26 -6.01 -8.94
N ARG A 225 36.45 -6.99 -8.54
CA ARG A 225 35.95 -7.13 -7.18
C ARG A 225 36.27 -8.51 -6.66
N TRP A 226 36.83 -8.57 -5.46
CA TRP A 226 37.00 -9.83 -4.75
C TRP A 226 35.75 -10.18 -3.95
N ARG A 227 35.34 -11.45 -4.04
CA ARG A 227 34.28 -12.02 -3.23
C ARG A 227 34.77 -13.31 -2.62
N GLN A 228 34.73 -13.39 -1.29
CA GLN A 228 35.06 -14.61 -0.56
C GLN A 228 33.85 -15.05 0.26
N GLU A 229 33.57 -16.35 0.27
CA GLU A 229 32.45 -16.94 0.99
C GLU A 229 32.92 -18.11 1.84
N GLY A 230 32.49 -18.14 3.10
CA GLY A 230 32.88 -19.15 4.08
C GLY A 230 31.71 -19.61 4.94
N ASP A 231 31.88 -20.76 5.57
CA ASP A 231 30.95 -21.30 6.56
C ASP A 231 31.35 -20.82 7.97
N PHE A 232 30.37 -20.39 8.75
CA PHE A 232 30.54 -19.86 10.11
C PHE A 232 29.68 -20.65 11.07
N THR A 233 30.27 -21.13 12.17
CA THR A 233 29.54 -21.67 13.31
C THR A 233 29.63 -20.69 14.48
N PHE A 234 28.47 -20.25 14.95
CA PHE A 234 28.32 -19.40 16.13
C PHE A 234 28.04 -20.28 17.34
N PRO A 235 29.00 -20.43 18.28
CA PRO A 235 28.90 -21.41 19.36
C PRO A 235 27.93 -21.01 20.49
N ASP A 236 27.54 -19.74 20.56
CA ASP A 236 26.68 -19.23 21.62
C ASP A 236 25.80 -18.06 21.16
N ARG A 237 24.77 -17.73 21.96
CA ARG A 237 23.80 -16.65 21.69
C ARG A 237 24.45 -15.27 21.60
N LEU A 238 25.56 -15.02 22.31
CA LEU A 238 26.26 -13.74 22.27
C LEU A 238 26.93 -13.54 20.91
N SER A 239 27.63 -14.55 20.39
CA SER A 239 28.24 -14.52 19.06
C SER A 239 27.20 -14.34 17.95
N ILE A 240 26.03 -14.99 18.07
CA ILE A 240 24.91 -14.81 17.14
C ILE A 240 24.39 -13.36 17.20
N ARG A 241 24.18 -12.79 18.40
CA ARG A 241 23.75 -11.39 18.57
C ARG A 241 24.74 -10.41 17.96
N GLN A 242 26.05 -10.63 18.13
CA GLN A 242 27.09 -9.78 17.55
C GLN A 242 27.02 -9.79 16.02
N ALA A 243 26.92 -10.98 15.43
CA ALA A 243 26.81 -11.13 13.98
C ALA A 243 25.55 -10.46 13.42
N LEU A 244 24.39 -10.70 14.04
CA LEU A 244 23.12 -10.11 13.63
C LEU A 244 23.05 -8.59 13.84
N THR A 245 23.60 -8.08 14.95
CA THR A 245 23.66 -6.64 15.23
C THR A 245 24.56 -5.94 14.20
N HIS A 246 25.70 -6.54 13.86
CA HIS A 246 26.58 -6.00 12.80
C HIS A 246 25.89 -6.03 11.44
N PHE A 247 25.23 -7.14 11.09
CA PHE A 247 24.45 -7.27 9.84
C PHE A 247 23.33 -6.22 9.75
N GLU A 248 22.61 -5.96 10.86
CA GLU A 248 21.60 -4.91 10.94
C GLU A 248 22.20 -3.51 10.80
N ALA A 249 23.34 -3.25 11.47
CA ALA A 249 24.01 -1.95 11.45
C ALA A 249 24.50 -1.56 10.05
N VAL A 250 25.02 -2.51 9.27
CA VAL A 250 25.45 -2.27 7.89
C VAL A 250 24.33 -2.46 6.85
N GLN A 251 23.14 -2.84 7.30
CA GLN A 251 21.96 -3.11 6.46
C GLN A 251 22.25 -4.13 5.34
N GLY A 252 22.87 -5.25 5.69
CA GLY A 252 23.20 -6.31 4.74
C GLY A 252 24.23 -5.88 3.71
N ALA A 253 23.89 -5.92 2.41
CA ALA A 253 24.82 -5.56 1.35
C ALA A 253 24.85 -4.04 1.06
N LEU A 254 24.07 -3.23 1.78
CA LEU A 254 23.94 -1.80 1.50
C LEU A 254 25.20 -1.01 1.85
N TYR A 255 25.62 -1.03 3.11
CA TYR A 255 26.78 -0.28 3.59
C TYR A 255 28.00 -1.18 3.70
N ALA A 256 29.15 -0.68 3.25
CA ALA A 256 30.41 -1.31 3.55
C ALA A 256 30.96 -0.85 4.90
N TRP A 257 31.91 -1.62 5.45
CA TRP A 257 32.60 -1.31 6.68
C TRP A 257 34.09 -1.60 6.57
N THR A 258 34.85 -1.02 7.50
CA THR A 258 36.30 -1.19 7.65
C THR A 258 36.68 -1.04 9.14
N PRO A 259 37.67 -1.77 9.66
CA PRO A 259 38.41 -2.83 8.98
C PRO A 259 37.56 -4.10 8.83
N VAL A 260 37.79 -4.81 7.73
CA VAL A 260 37.17 -6.13 7.47
C VAL A 260 38.00 -7.21 8.18
N PRO A 261 37.39 -8.31 8.65
CA PRO A 261 38.13 -9.38 9.32
C PRO A 261 39.29 -9.94 8.49
N ALA A 262 40.38 -10.33 9.16
CA ALA A 262 41.62 -10.78 8.51
C ALA A 262 41.47 -12.03 7.63
N TRP A 263 40.40 -12.81 7.77
CA TRP A 263 40.14 -13.94 6.86
C TRP A 263 39.75 -13.46 5.46
N PHE A 264 39.22 -12.24 5.33
CA PHE A 264 38.92 -11.60 4.06
C PHE A 264 40.17 -10.88 3.52
N GLN A 265 41.17 -11.68 3.15
CA GLN A 265 42.42 -11.20 2.57
C GLN A 265 42.65 -11.90 1.22
N PRO A 266 42.56 -11.18 0.10
CA PRO A 266 42.76 -11.74 -1.24
C PRO A 266 44.25 -11.99 -1.56
N GLY A 267 45.18 -11.70 -0.64
CA GLY A 267 46.61 -11.92 -0.84
C GLY A 267 47.47 -11.35 0.30
N ALA A 268 48.79 -11.44 0.14
CA ALA A 268 49.74 -10.77 1.02
C ALA A 268 49.57 -9.24 0.93
N ASP A 269 49.94 -8.52 2.00
CA ASP A 269 49.91 -7.06 2.01
C ASP A 269 50.88 -6.52 0.95
N THR A 270 50.31 -6.04 -0.16
CA THR A 270 51.06 -5.40 -1.23
C THR A 270 50.31 -4.15 -1.66
N PRO A 271 50.95 -3.20 -2.37
CA PRO A 271 50.24 -2.05 -2.93
C PRO A 271 49.06 -2.41 -3.86
N ALA A 272 49.07 -3.62 -4.45
CA ALA A 272 47.98 -4.14 -5.27
C ALA A 272 46.90 -4.88 -4.46
N THR A 273 47.24 -5.31 -3.25
CA THR A 273 46.39 -6.07 -2.31
C THR A 273 46.65 -5.58 -0.87
N PRO A 274 46.24 -4.35 -0.51
CA PRO A 274 46.48 -3.80 0.82
C PRO A 274 45.85 -4.66 1.92
N ASP A 275 46.46 -4.73 3.09
CA ASP A 275 45.90 -5.45 4.26
C ASP A 275 44.56 -4.90 4.78
N HIS A 276 44.20 -3.68 4.37
CA HIS A 276 42.96 -3.00 4.73
C HIS A 276 42.05 -2.81 3.52
N TYR A 277 40.93 -3.54 3.51
CA TYR A 277 39.84 -3.33 2.57
C TYR A 277 38.61 -2.74 3.24
N THR A 278 37.82 -2.06 2.42
CA THR A 278 36.42 -1.80 2.70
C THR A 278 35.61 -2.91 2.02
N ALA A 279 34.77 -3.61 2.77
CA ALA A 279 33.93 -4.67 2.23
C ALA A 279 32.51 -4.59 2.80
N ARG A 280 31.60 -5.29 2.14
CA ARG A 280 30.19 -5.42 2.51
C ARG A 280 29.77 -6.88 2.48
N PHE A 281 28.58 -7.19 2.99
CA PHE A 281 28.01 -8.52 2.79
C PHE A 281 27.73 -8.75 1.30
N ALA A 282 27.97 -9.97 0.83
CA ALA A 282 27.71 -10.41 -0.53
C ALA A 282 26.21 -10.57 -0.84
N SER A 283 25.38 -10.61 0.20
CA SER A 283 23.93 -10.80 0.11
C SER A 283 23.22 -9.92 1.12
N ASP A 284 22.04 -9.44 0.76
CA ASP A 284 21.10 -8.82 1.69
C ASP A 284 20.39 -9.84 2.59
N THR A 285 20.68 -11.13 2.43
CA THR A 285 20.10 -12.20 3.22
C THR A 285 21.16 -12.93 4.04
N LEU A 286 20.95 -12.99 5.35
CA LEU A 286 21.73 -13.79 6.28
C LEU A 286 20.84 -14.91 6.85
N ALA A 287 21.06 -16.13 6.35
CA ALA A 287 20.35 -17.31 6.81
C ALA A 287 21.12 -18.04 7.91
N LEU A 288 20.50 -18.19 9.08
CA LEU A 288 21.01 -18.96 10.20
C LEU A 288 20.29 -20.32 10.25
N SER A 289 21.04 -21.41 10.13
CA SER A 289 20.57 -22.77 10.38
C SER A 289 20.93 -23.17 11.82
N TRP A 290 19.95 -23.33 12.68
CA TRP A 290 20.16 -23.58 14.10
C TRP A 290 20.48 -25.06 14.34
N LEU A 291 21.57 -25.34 15.05
CA LEU A 291 22.01 -26.68 15.46
C LEU A 291 21.63 -26.99 16.92
N ALA A 292 21.49 -25.95 17.73
CA ALA A 292 20.92 -26.02 19.08
C ALA A 292 20.22 -24.69 19.35
N GLY A 293 19.49 -24.55 20.47
CA GLY A 293 18.88 -23.28 20.84
C GLY A 293 19.88 -22.13 21.06
N HIS A 294 21.19 -22.41 21.10
CA HIS A 294 22.26 -21.43 21.28
C HIS A 294 23.37 -21.52 20.23
N VAL A 295 23.30 -22.48 19.29
CA VAL A 295 24.32 -22.70 18.26
C VAL A 295 23.67 -22.57 16.89
N ALA A 296 24.27 -21.78 16.00
CA ALA A 296 23.80 -21.62 14.63
C ALA A 296 24.96 -21.67 13.63
N ARG A 297 24.67 -22.15 12.43
CA ARG A 297 25.58 -22.10 11.28
C ARG A 297 25.04 -21.15 10.22
N ALA A 298 25.93 -20.43 9.54
CA ALA A 298 25.60 -19.58 8.41
C ALA A 298 26.67 -19.69 7.33
N LYS A 299 26.27 -19.52 6.08
CA LYS A 299 27.19 -19.29 4.97
C LYS A 299 27.21 -17.80 4.65
N ILE A 300 28.37 -17.18 4.77
CA ILE A 300 28.50 -15.72 4.69
C ILE A 300 29.56 -15.38 3.67
N GLY A 301 29.17 -14.53 2.72
CA GLY A 301 30.09 -13.96 1.75
C GLY A 301 30.33 -12.49 2.01
N PHE A 302 31.55 -12.03 1.76
CA PHE A 302 31.90 -10.61 1.69
C PHE A 302 32.30 -10.26 0.26
N VAL A 303 32.00 -9.02 -0.15
CA VAL A 303 32.40 -8.45 -1.43
C VAL A 303 33.18 -7.18 -1.15
N GLN A 304 34.35 -7.06 -1.75
CA GLN A 304 35.17 -5.86 -1.68
C GLN A 304 34.42 -4.68 -2.33
N GLU A 305 34.40 -3.55 -1.63
CA GLU A 305 33.94 -2.31 -2.22
C GLU A 305 35.09 -1.62 -2.97
N VAL A 306 34.83 -1.28 -4.22
CA VAL A 306 35.76 -0.50 -5.03
C VAL A 306 35.73 0.94 -4.52
N GLU A 307 36.84 1.40 -3.92
CA GLU A 307 37.01 2.80 -3.58
C GLU A 307 36.81 3.66 -4.83
N THR A 308 35.72 4.41 -4.85
CA THR A 308 35.51 5.44 -5.86
C THR A 308 35.66 6.78 -5.14
N PRO A 309 36.77 7.52 -5.36
CA PRO A 309 36.95 8.81 -4.71
C PRO A 309 35.74 9.69 -4.99
N SER A 310 35.15 10.27 -3.94
CA SER A 310 34.05 11.25 -3.97
C SER A 310 32.61 10.77 -4.26
N ARG A 311 32.34 9.47 -4.46
CA ARG A 311 30.95 8.99 -4.70
C ARG A 311 30.56 7.82 -3.80
N PRO A 312 29.65 8.00 -2.82
CA PRO A 312 29.15 6.89 -2.01
C PRO A 312 28.31 5.94 -2.89
N GLN A 313 28.55 4.63 -2.78
CA GLN A 313 27.75 3.60 -3.47
C GLN A 313 26.40 3.40 -2.80
N ALA A 314 26.35 3.56 -1.48
CA ALA A 314 25.10 3.63 -0.72
C ALA A 314 24.48 5.02 -0.88
N LEU A 315 23.36 5.07 -1.60
CA LEU A 315 22.56 6.28 -1.76
C LEU A 315 21.43 6.29 -0.73
N PRO A 316 20.92 7.48 -0.35
CA PRO A 316 19.75 7.59 0.50
C PRO A 316 18.57 6.79 -0.07
N GLY A 317 17.73 6.29 0.84
CA GLY A 317 16.51 5.60 0.46
C GLY A 317 15.59 6.51 -0.33
N GLU A 318 15.02 5.99 -1.43
CA GLU A 318 14.02 6.71 -2.20
C GLU A 318 12.64 6.11 -1.93
N PHE A 319 11.90 6.81 -1.09
CA PHE A 319 10.55 6.44 -0.72
C PHE A 319 9.56 7.46 -1.29
N HIS A 320 8.30 7.04 -1.38
CA HIS A 320 7.25 7.82 -1.99
C HIS A 320 6.13 8.06 -1.00
N LEU A 321 5.68 9.32 -0.99
CA LEU A 321 4.51 9.75 -0.25
C LEU A 321 3.35 9.84 -1.24
N TYR A 322 2.22 9.25 -0.89
CA TYR A 322 1.01 9.23 -1.70
C TYR A 322 -0.11 9.91 -0.91
N GLN A 323 -0.75 10.90 -1.51
CA GLN A 323 -1.93 11.55 -0.97
C GLN A 323 -3.11 11.31 -1.92
N LEU A 324 -4.20 10.76 -1.38
CA LEU A 324 -5.51 10.79 -2.01
C LEU A 324 -6.38 11.84 -1.32
N GLN A 325 -6.83 12.85 -2.06
CA GLN A 325 -7.66 13.92 -1.54
C GLN A 325 -9.00 13.95 -2.27
N TYR A 326 -10.10 13.92 -1.52
CA TYR A 326 -11.43 14.06 -2.07
C TYR A 326 -11.87 15.53 -2.08
N GLN A 327 -12.45 16.00 -3.19
CA GLN A 327 -12.83 17.41 -3.35
C GLN A 327 -13.74 17.93 -2.23
N HIS A 328 -14.67 17.11 -1.75
CA HIS A 328 -15.61 17.52 -0.70
C HIS A 328 -15.10 17.28 0.73
N ASP A 329 -13.90 16.71 0.87
CA ASP A 329 -13.23 16.46 2.16
C ASP A 329 -11.75 16.78 2.08
N THR A 330 -11.43 18.06 1.87
CA THR A 330 -10.05 18.51 1.72
C THR A 330 -9.25 18.42 3.01
N GLY A 331 -9.92 18.37 4.17
CA GLY A 331 -9.31 18.37 5.50
C GLY A 331 -8.87 16.99 6.00
N SER A 332 -9.36 15.90 5.39
CA SER A 332 -9.06 14.53 5.81
C SER A 332 -8.51 13.69 4.65
N PRO A 333 -7.34 14.03 4.08
CA PRO A 333 -6.75 13.24 3.01
C PRO A 333 -6.28 11.87 3.52
N GLU A 334 -6.30 10.87 2.63
CA GLU A 334 -5.65 9.60 2.93
C GLU A 334 -4.16 9.68 2.55
N LEU A 335 -3.30 9.48 3.55
CA LEU A 335 -1.85 9.62 3.45
C LEU A 335 -1.18 8.26 3.59
N PHE A 336 -0.47 7.82 2.54
CA PHE A 336 0.20 6.54 2.47
C PHE A 336 1.68 6.68 2.13
N THR A 337 2.51 5.80 2.67
CA THR A 337 3.92 5.68 2.28
C THR A 337 4.25 4.24 1.92
N ASP A 338 5.18 4.06 0.98
CA ASP A 338 5.81 2.76 0.69
C ASP A 338 6.92 2.41 1.69
N CYS A 339 7.24 3.33 2.62
CA CYS A 339 8.15 3.07 3.72
C CYS A 339 7.53 2.13 4.76
N ASP A 340 8.37 1.39 5.48
CA ASP A 340 7.92 0.46 6.54
C ASP A 340 7.47 1.21 7.81
N GLU A 341 7.94 2.45 8.00
CA GLU A 341 7.64 3.28 9.16
C GLU A 341 6.73 4.46 8.78
N PRO A 342 5.89 4.94 9.72
CA PRO A 342 5.14 6.17 9.51
C PRO A 342 6.08 7.36 9.31
N LEU A 343 5.83 8.15 8.27
CA LEU A 343 6.61 9.35 7.96
C LEU A 343 5.79 10.60 8.25
N VAL A 344 6.40 11.60 8.89
CA VAL A 344 5.74 12.88 9.21
C VAL A 344 6.15 13.92 8.19
N ALA A 345 5.18 14.53 7.52
CA ALA A 345 5.38 15.59 6.54
C ALA A 345 4.31 16.70 6.75
N PRO A 346 4.40 17.84 6.04
CA PRO A 346 3.53 19.00 6.32
C PRO A 346 2.02 18.71 6.25
N GLU A 347 1.57 17.76 5.42
CA GLU A 347 0.15 17.39 5.31
C GLU A 347 -0.34 16.48 6.46
N GLY A 348 0.59 15.85 7.18
CA GLY A 348 0.28 14.92 8.26
C GLY A 348 1.21 13.71 8.30
N THR A 349 0.76 12.67 9.01
CA THR A 349 1.51 11.42 9.14
C THR A 349 1.08 10.44 8.05
N TYR A 350 2.00 10.13 7.13
CA TYR A 350 1.81 9.12 6.10
C TYR A 350 1.97 7.74 6.71
N GLN A 351 0.94 6.90 6.55
CA GLN A 351 0.92 5.57 7.15
C GLN A 351 1.51 4.53 6.20
N PRO A 352 2.32 3.58 6.70
CA PRO A 352 2.89 2.52 5.88
C PRO A 352 1.77 1.64 5.31
N ARG A 353 1.76 1.45 3.99
CA ARG A 353 0.80 0.58 3.29
C ARG A 353 1.53 -0.20 2.20
N GLN A 354 0.93 -1.31 1.79
CA GLN A 354 1.33 -2.00 0.56
C GLN A 354 0.87 -1.17 -0.64
N VAL A 355 1.71 -0.21 -1.03
CA VAL A 355 1.47 0.72 -2.13
C VAL A 355 2.69 0.76 -3.05
N ALA A 356 2.46 0.77 -4.35
CA ALA A 356 3.50 0.91 -5.36
C ALA A 356 2.92 1.55 -6.62
N HIS A 357 3.66 2.42 -7.28
CA HIS A 357 3.28 2.95 -8.59
C HIS A 357 4.15 2.36 -9.71
N GLN A 358 3.58 2.29 -10.91
CA GLN A 358 4.36 2.03 -12.12
C GLN A 358 5.07 3.31 -12.57
N GLU A 359 6.05 3.18 -13.45
CA GLU A 359 6.73 4.33 -14.06
C GLU A 359 5.71 5.38 -14.54
N ILE A 360 5.89 6.61 -14.05
CA ILE A 360 5.01 7.73 -14.38
C ILE A 360 5.34 8.16 -15.80
N ARG A 361 4.41 7.92 -16.71
CA ARG A 361 4.60 8.24 -18.12
C ARG A 361 4.45 9.74 -18.31
N ARG A 362 5.57 10.41 -18.51
CA ARG A 362 5.64 11.81 -18.90
C ARG A 362 5.94 11.91 -20.39
N SER A 363 5.28 12.83 -21.06
CA SER A 363 5.54 13.07 -22.48
C SER A 363 5.67 14.55 -22.79
N LEU A 364 6.57 14.87 -23.73
CA LEU A 364 6.68 16.21 -24.29
C LEU A 364 5.53 16.56 -25.24
N LYS A 365 4.88 15.55 -25.85
CA LYS A 365 3.64 15.76 -26.59
C LYS A 365 2.55 16.20 -25.62
N PRO A 366 1.58 17.04 -26.05
CA PRO A 366 0.41 17.45 -25.26
C PRO A 366 -0.58 16.27 -25.11
N GLN A 367 -0.08 15.14 -24.61
CA GLN A 367 -0.84 13.98 -24.23
C GLN A 367 -0.89 13.93 -22.70
N ASP A 368 -1.93 13.34 -22.17
CA ASP A 368 -2.16 13.32 -20.73
C ASP A 368 -1.10 12.45 -20.04
N ASP A 369 -0.41 13.02 -19.05
CA ASP A 369 0.50 12.27 -18.21
C ASP A 369 -0.32 11.29 -17.37
N LYS A 370 0.15 10.03 -17.28
CA LYS A 370 -0.57 8.95 -16.60
C LYS A 370 0.27 8.36 -15.48
N ALA A 371 -0.35 8.24 -14.31
CA ALA A 371 0.16 7.48 -13.17
C ALA A 371 -0.74 6.28 -12.88
N THR A 372 -0.13 5.12 -12.64
CA THR A 372 -0.84 3.89 -12.25
C THR A 372 -0.33 3.45 -10.89
N LEU A 373 -1.22 3.44 -9.90
CA LEU A 373 -0.93 3.09 -8.51
C LEU A 373 -1.59 1.75 -8.17
N ARG A 374 -0.85 0.85 -7.53
CA ARG A 374 -1.37 -0.39 -6.93
C ARG A 374 -1.39 -0.22 -5.43
N LEU A 375 -2.56 -0.43 -4.83
CA LEU A 375 -2.80 -0.29 -3.40
C LEU A 375 -3.45 -1.56 -2.86
N ALA A 376 -3.04 -2.07 -1.70
CA ALA A 376 -3.78 -3.16 -1.06
C ALA A 376 -5.20 -2.73 -0.68
N PHE A 377 -6.18 -3.62 -0.87
CA PHE A 377 -7.57 -3.34 -0.52
C PHE A 377 -7.70 -3.02 0.98
N ALA A 378 -8.36 -1.91 1.30
CA ALA A 378 -8.71 -1.54 2.65
C ALA A 378 -10.17 -1.10 2.67
N ALA A 379 -10.99 -1.79 3.46
CA ALA A 379 -12.40 -1.43 3.62
C ALA A 379 -12.52 0.00 4.19
N GLY A 380 -13.38 0.80 3.59
CA GLY A 380 -13.54 2.20 3.99
C GLY A 380 -12.36 3.09 3.59
N SER A 381 -11.56 2.72 2.59
CA SER A 381 -10.61 3.63 1.91
C SER A 381 -11.29 4.44 0.80
N LEU A 382 -10.72 5.58 0.40
CA LEU A 382 -11.28 6.42 -0.66
C LEU A 382 -11.37 5.64 -1.98
N ALA A 383 -10.42 4.73 -2.22
CA ALA A 383 -10.44 3.84 -3.36
C ALA A 383 -11.59 2.82 -3.32
N ASP A 384 -11.92 2.28 -2.14
CA ASP A 384 -13.07 1.40 -1.92
C ASP A 384 -14.39 2.16 -2.12
N ASP A 385 -14.49 3.39 -1.61
CA ASP A 385 -15.66 4.25 -1.82
C ASP A 385 -15.85 4.65 -3.29
N TRP A 386 -14.75 4.92 -4.01
CA TRP A 386 -14.79 5.16 -5.45
C TRP A 386 -15.33 3.93 -6.20
N LEU A 387 -14.80 2.74 -5.88
CA LEU A 387 -15.20 1.48 -6.52
C LEU A 387 -16.67 1.17 -6.30
N ARG A 388 -17.19 1.43 -5.09
CA ARG A 388 -18.62 1.28 -4.75
C ARG A 388 -19.49 2.40 -5.33
N GLY A 389 -18.88 3.41 -5.93
CA GLY A 389 -19.60 4.55 -6.47
C GLY A 389 -20.25 5.44 -5.41
N ARG A 390 -19.63 5.54 -4.23
CA ARG A 390 -20.13 6.35 -3.11
C ARG A 390 -19.70 7.81 -3.21
N LEU A 391 -18.64 8.08 -3.97
CA LEU A 391 -18.11 9.43 -4.18
C LEU A 391 -18.85 10.15 -5.32
N PHE A 392 -19.17 11.42 -5.08
CA PHE A 392 -19.86 12.33 -6.01
C PHE A 392 -18.97 13.46 -6.54
N GLY A 393 -17.82 13.68 -5.90
CA GLY A 393 -16.75 14.56 -6.38
C GLY A 393 -15.60 13.80 -7.02
N TRP A 394 -14.58 14.53 -7.45
CA TRP A 394 -13.33 13.97 -7.94
C TRP A 394 -12.35 13.69 -6.79
N VAL A 395 -11.43 12.76 -7.04
CA VAL A 395 -10.32 12.43 -6.15
C VAL A 395 -9.02 12.83 -6.84
N LEU A 396 -8.18 13.58 -6.13
CA LEU A 396 -6.86 13.99 -6.55
C LEU A 396 -5.81 13.03 -5.98
N LEU A 397 -4.94 12.51 -6.84
CA LEU A 397 -3.76 11.75 -6.44
C LEU A 397 -2.54 12.66 -6.57
N THR A 398 -1.78 12.78 -5.47
CA THR A 398 -0.48 13.44 -5.47
C THR A 398 0.60 12.49 -4.98
N ILE A 399 1.72 12.45 -5.69
CA ILE A 399 2.87 11.58 -5.39
C ILE A 399 4.09 12.47 -5.19
N TRP A 400 4.81 12.26 -4.10
CA TRP A 400 6.12 12.85 -3.86
C TRP A 400 7.18 11.78 -3.70
N LYS A 401 8.43 12.21 -3.86
CA LYS A 401 9.62 11.43 -3.56
C LYS A 401 10.33 12.11 -2.39
N CYS A 402 10.76 11.35 -1.40
CA CYS A 402 11.48 11.89 -0.25
C CYS A 402 12.53 10.90 0.28
N ASP A 403 13.49 11.44 1.01
CA ASP A 403 14.36 10.69 1.92
C ASP A 403 13.61 10.46 3.24
N PRO A 404 13.48 9.22 3.73
CA PRO A 404 12.80 8.91 4.99
C PRO A 404 13.53 9.48 6.22
N ALA A 405 14.82 9.83 6.11
CA ALA A 405 15.55 10.48 7.21
C ALA A 405 15.11 11.94 7.44
N ASP A 406 14.68 12.62 6.37
CA ASP A 406 14.14 13.99 6.42
C ASP A 406 13.02 14.15 5.37
N PRO A 407 11.85 13.55 5.62
CA PRO A 407 10.75 13.55 4.65
C PRO A 407 10.19 14.95 4.40
N ALA A 408 10.32 15.87 5.36
CA ALA A 408 9.84 17.24 5.22
C ALA A 408 10.81 18.11 4.40
N GLY A 409 12.12 18.01 4.64
CA GLY A 409 13.12 18.80 3.93
C GLY A 409 13.46 18.31 2.52
N THR A 410 13.29 17.01 2.24
CA THR A 410 13.73 16.40 0.97
C THR A 410 12.63 16.18 -0.06
N ARG A 411 11.37 16.43 0.28
CA ARG A 411 10.20 16.11 -0.57
C ARG A 411 10.19 16.80 -1.94
N GLY A 412 10.80 17.98 -2.03
CA GLY A 412 10.77 18.81 -3.23
C GLY A 412 9.36 19.08 -3.76
N SER A 413 9.24 19.31 -5.07
CA SER A 413 7.96 19.43 -5.78
C SER A 413 7.32 18.05 -5.99
N PRO A 414 5.97 17.96 -6.10
CA PRO A 414 5.30 16.69 -6.39
C PRO A 414 5.83 16.08 -7.68
N LEU A 415 6.14 14.79 -7.61
CA LEU A 415 6.49 13.98 -8.77
C LEU A 415 5.27 13.87 -9.72
N TYR A 416 4.07 13.85 -9.18
CA TYR A 416 2.86 13.78 -9.98
C TYR A 416 1.67 14.31 -9.20
N THR A 417 0.79 15.03 -9.88
CA THR A 417 -0.51 15.47 -9.38
C THR A 417 -1.53 15.25 -10.48
N GLY A 418 -2.63 14.55 -10.22
CA GLY A 418 -3.65 14.32 -11.23
C GLY A 418 -4.93 13.69 -10.71
N PHE A 419 -5.99 13.74 -11.52
CA PHE A 419 -7.31 13.25 -11.17
C PHE A 419 -7.39 11.74 -11.32
N VAL A 420 -7.95 11.06 -10.33
CA VAL A 420 -8.29 9.64 -10.43
C VAL A 420 -9.40 9.45 -11.46
N VAL A 421 -9.14 8.62 -12.48
CA VAL A 421 -10.07 8.32 -13.57
C VAL A 421 -10.79 7.00 -13.35
N SER A 422 -10.05 5.99 -12.87
CA SER A 422 -10.60 4.66 -12.64
C SER A 422 -9.93 3.97 -11.46
N VAL A 423 -10.71 3.19 -10.74
CA VAL A 423 -10.23 2.24 -9.72
C VAL A 423 -10.75 0.86 -10.11
N ALA A 424 -9.85 -0.09 -10.32
CA ALA A 424 -10.17 -1.45 -10.73
C ALA A 424 -9.63 -2.46 -9.71
N PRO A 425 -10.44 -3.45 -9.26
CA PRO A 425 -9.95 -4.51 -8.40
C PRO A 425 -9.10 -5.51 -9.20
N ALA A 426 -7.98 -5.92 -8.63
CA ALA A 426 -7.08 -6.95 -9.13
C ALA A 426 -6.70 -7.89 -7.96
N GLY A 427 -7.50 -8.93 -7.76
CA GLY A 427 -7.38 -9.82 -6.60
C GLY A 427 -7.63 -9.06 -5.30
N ASN A 428 -6.66 -9.08 -4.37
CA ASN A 428 -6.72 -8.34 -3.11
C ASN A 428 -6.08 -6.92 -3.19
N THR A 429 -5.82 -6.45 -4.40
CA THR A 429 -5.25 -5.12 -4.66
C THR A 429 -6.20 -4.29 -5.51
N LEU A 430 -6.11 -2.98 -5.38
CA LEU A 430 -6.81 -1.98 -6.18
C LEU A 430 -5.78 -1.30 -7.08
N THR A 431 -6.09 -1.22 -8.38
CA THR A 431 -5.31 -0.45 -9.35
C THR A 431 -6.03 0.87 -9.59
N ILE A 432 -5.39 1.96 -9.21
CA ILE A 432 -5.86 3.34 -9.40
C ILE A 432 -5.13 3.93 -10.59
N GLU A 433 -5.89 4.38 -11.58
CA GLU A 433 -5.35 5.15 -12.70
C GLU A 433 -5.68 6.63 -12.50
N ALA A 434 -4.65 7.47 -12.54
CA ALA A 434 -4.80 8.91 -12.51
C ALA A 434 -4.21 9.54 -13.77
N THR A 435 -4.78 10.66 -14.18
CA THR A 435 -4.31 11.46 -15.32
C THR A 435 -4.28 12.95 -14.96
N LEU A 436 -3.30 13.70 -15.47
CA LEU A 436 -3.07 15.11 -15.11
C LEU A 436 -4.29 16.00 -15.39
N PHE A 437 -4.85 15.90 -16.60
CA PHE A 437 -5.99 16.72 -17.02
C PHE A 437 -7.33 15.98 -16.96
N GLY A 438 -7.33 14.68 -16.70
CA GLY A 438 -8.56 13.94 -16.44
C GLY A 438 -9.48 13.93 -17.64
N ARG A 439 -10.68 14.44 -17.45
CA ARG A 439 -11.69 14.58 -18.51
C ARG A 439 -11.58 15.90 -19.27
N LEU A 440 -10.83 16.88 -18.76
CA LEU A 440 -10.84 18.25 -19.28
C LEU A 440 -10.35 18.33 -20.74
N LEU A 441 -9.31 17.58 -21.10
CA LEU A 441 -8.83 17.53 -22.50
C LEU A 441 -9.75 16.74 -23.44
N LYS A 442 -10.66 15.92 -22.90
CA LYS A 442 -11.64 15.17 -23.70
C LYS A 442 -12.94 15.94 -23.91
N GLU A 443 -13.16 17.02 -23.16
CA GLU A 443 -14.30 17.89 -23.37
C GLU A 443 -14.18 18.59 -24.73
N ARG A 444 -15.24 18.53 -25.53
CA ARG A 444 -15.26 19.17 -26.84
C ARG A 444 -15.29 20.69 -26.63
N ALA A 445 -14.27 21.38 -27.12
CA ALA A 445 -14.26 22.83 -27.24
C ALA A 445 -14.70 23.23 -28.66
N PRO A 446 -15.58 24.24 -28.83
CA PRO A 446 -16.21 25.09 -27.82
C PRO A 446 -17.37 24.42 -27.10
N ALA A 447 -17.57 24.75 -25.82
CA ALA A 447 -18.70 24.23 -25.03
C ALA A 447 -20.07 24.83 -25.43
N ALA A 448 -20.07 25.96 -26.15
CA ALA A 448 -21.30 26.62 -26.59
C ALA A 448 -21.72 26.10 -27.96
N VAL A 449 -22.85 25.40 -28.00
CA VAL A 449 -23.53 24.99 -29.23
C VAL A 449 -24.73 25.91 -29.41
N PHE A 450 -24.85 26.51 -30.60
CA PHE A 450 -26.04 27.29 -30.95
C PHE A 450 -27.27 26.37 -30.95
N GLY A 451 -28.30 26.74 -30.18
CA GLY A 451 -29.51 25.96 -30.01
C GLY A 451 -30.61 26.70 -29.26
N PRO A 452 -31.87 26.27 -29.41
CA PRO A 452 -33.02 26.93 -28.78
C PRO A 452 -33.02 26.83 -27.24
N GLN A 453 -32.26 25.90 -26.67
CA GLN A 453 -32.15 25.71 -25.23
C GLN A 453 -31.04 26.59 -24.64
N CYS A 454 -31.20 27.01 -23.39
CA CYS A 454 -30.15 27.72 -22.68
C CYS A 454 -28.86 26.87 -22.61
N SER A 455 -27.74 27.42 -23.07
CA SER A 455 -26.43 26.76 -23.02
C SER A 455 -25.77 26.78 -21.63
N THR A 456 -26.37 27.49 -20.67
CA THR A 456 -25.78 27.80 -19.38
C THR A 456 -26.39 26.97 -18.25
N PHE A 457 -25.55 26.53 -17.31
CA PHE A 457 -26.01 25.85 -16.10
C PHE A 457 -26.70 26.83 -15.15
N VAL A 458 -27.83 26.42 -14.57
CA VAL A 458 -28.58 27.24 -13.60
C VAL A 458 -27.70 27.60 -12.40
N PHE A 459 -27.76 28.84 -11.93
CA PHE A 459 -26.89 29.40 -10.88
C PHE A 459 -25.39 29.51 -11.19
N SER A 460 -24.96 29.22 -12.41
CA SER A 460 -23.61 29.60 -12.82
C SER A 460 -23.49 31.12 -12.93
N SER A 461 -22.26 31.65 -12.89
CA SER A 461 -21.99 33.08 -13.03
C SER A 461 -22.54 33.70 -14.32
N ARG A 462 -22.74 32.89 -15.38
CA ARG A 462 -23.34 33.33 -16.65
C ARG A 462 -24.86 33.47 -16.60
N CYS A 463 -25.51 32.73 -15.70
CA CYS A 463 -26.95 32.82 -15.44
C CYS A 463 -27.28 34.01 -14.53
N GLY A 464 -26.41 34.33 -13.58
CA GLY A 464 -26.58 35.49 -12.69
C GLY A 464 -27.51 35.26 -11.49
N LEU A 465 -28.23 34.14 -11.43
CA LEU A 465 -29.01 33.75 -10.26
C LEU A 465 -28.10 33.24 -9.13
N LEU A 466 -28.45 33.60 -7.90
CA LEU A 466 -27.78 33.10 -6.70
C LEU A 466 -28.51 31.86 -6.17
N GLU A 467 -27.75 30.79 -5.87
CA GLU A 467 -28.31 29.53 -5.35
C GLU A 467 -29.07 29.75 -4.03
N GLY A 468 -28.57 30.63 -3.15
CA GLY A 468 -29.13 30.87 -1.82
C GLY A 468 -30.53 31.50 -1.80
N ASP A 469 -30.93 32.17 -2.89
CA ASP A 469 -32.28 32.77 -2.98
C ASP A 469 -33.34 31.75 -3.44
N HIS A 470 -32.88 30.60 -3.93
CA HIS A 470 -33.71 29.60 -4.61
C HIS A 470 -33.63 28.23 -3.95
N ASP A 471 -33.12 28.14 -2.72
CA ASP A 471 -32.98 26.87 -2.04
C ASP A 471 -34.29 26.42 -1.38
N SER A 472 -34.42 25.10 -1.26
CA SER A 472 -35.44 24.46 -0.45
C SER A 472 -34.76 23.43 0.44
N THR A 473 -35.27 23.26 1.65
CA THR A 473 -34.72 22.32 2.62
C THR A 473 -35.78 21.36 3.09
N GLY A 474 -35.38 20.14 3.40
CA GLY A 474 -36.23 19.12 4.00
C GLY A 474 -35.39 18.09 4.74
N THR A 475 -36.02 17.01 5.17
CA THR A 475 -35.34 15.90 5.85
C THR A 475 -35.63 14.58 5.15
N ALA A 476 -34.63 13.69 5.12
CA ALA A 476 -34.81 12.33 4.63
C ALA A 476 -33.93 11.36 5.43
N ALA A 477 -34.45 10.18 5.73
CA ALA A 477 -33.76 9.10 6.40
C ALA A 477 -33.51 7.92 5.44
N SER A 478 -32.73 6.94 5.90
CA SER A 478 -32.47 5.71 5.14
C SER A 478 -33.76 4.92 4.82
N GLY A 479 -34.77 4.99 5.69
CA GLY A 479 -36.09 4.36 5.48
C GLY A 479 -36.94 5.00 4.38
N ASP A 480 -36.62 6.23 3.97
CA ASP A 480 -37.35 6.98 2.95
C ASP A 480 -36.84 6.70 1.53
N LEU A 481 -35.76 5.91 1.43
CA LEU A 481 -35.13 5.50 0.21
C LEU A 481 -35.73 4.17 -0.27
N SER A 482 -36.09 4.09 -1.54
CA SER A 482 -36.54 2.84 -2.16
C SER A 482 -35.44 1.78 -2.18
N ALA A 483 -35.83 0.50 -2.29
CA ALA A 483 -34.89 -0.62 -2.31
C ALA A 483 -33.87 -0.56 -3.47
N ASP A 484 -34.19 0.13 -4.57
CA ASP A 484 -33.28 0.35 -5.71
C ASP A 484 -32.38 1.59 -5.54
N GLY A 485 -32.56 2.36 -4.47
CA GLY A 485 -31.79 3.57 -4.16
C GLY A 485 -32.10 4.77 -5.06
N LYS A 486 -33.08 4.68 -5.97
CA LYS A 486 -33.33 5.72 -6.99
C LYS A 486 -34.50 6.63 -6.67
N THR A 487 -35.35 6.26 -5.72
CA THR A 487 -36.48 7.08 -5.29
C THR A 487 -36.28 7.46 -3.84
N LEU A 488 -36.31 8.75 -3.54
CA LEU A 488 -36.16 9.28 -2.18
C LEU A 488 -37.39 10.10 -1.81
N THR A 489 -37.97 9.81 -0.65
CA THR A 489 -39.03 10.64 -0.07
C THR A 489 -38.40 11.66 0.86
N VAL A 490 -38.73 12.94 0.67
CA VAL A 490 -38.24 14.05 1.50
C VAL A 490 -39.41 14.66 2.24
N HIS A 491 -39.25 14.78 3.55
CA HIS A 491 -40.24 15.27 4.49
C HIS A 491 -40.03 16.76 4.81
N GLY A 492 -41.13 17.44 5.14
CA GLY A 492 -41.09 18.82 5.64
C GLY A 492 -40.42 19.81 4.69
N VAL A 493 -40.53 19.59 3.37
CA VAL A 493 -39.86 20.45 2.39
C VAL A 493 -40.45 21.85 2.45
N SER A 494 -39.58 22.84 2.65
CA SER A 494 -39.93 24.26 2.67
C SER A 494 -38.83 25.10 2.04
N GLY A 495 -39.20 26.26 1.49
CA GLY A 495 -38.28 27.20 0.87
C GLY A 495 -38.85 27.83 -0.39
N TRP A 496 -37.98 28.13 -1.35
CA TRP A 496 -38.37 28.79 -2.59
C TRP A 496 -39.28 27.91 -3.47
N GLY A 497 -40.46 28.42 -3.81
CA GLY A 497 -41.54 27.68 -4.49
C GLY A 497 -42.75 27.36 -3.60
N GLY A 498 -42.70 27.69 -2.30
CA GLY A 498 -43.85 27.60 -1.39
C GLY A 498 -43.99 26.26 -0.68
N SER A 499 -45.21 25.94 -0.22
CA SER A 499 -45.51 24.70 0.52
C SER A 499 -46.03 23.55 -0.36
N VAL A 500 -46.38 23.83 -1.61
CA VAL A 500 -46.85 22.85 -2.59
C VAL A 500 -46.12 23.08 -3.89
N TYR A 501 -45.26 22.13 -4.25
CA TYR A 501 -44.49 22.19 -5.48
C TYR A 501 -45.25 21.53 -6.62
N ALA A 502 -45.26 22.17 -7.78
CA ALA A 502 -45.76 21.58 -9.01
C ALA A 502 -44.95 20.32 -9.37
N ASP A 503 -45.57 19.41 -10.13
CA ASP A 503 -44.87 18.24 -10.63
C ASP A 503 -43.64 18.66 -11.45
N ASN A 504 -42.53 17.95 -11.23
CA ASN A 504 -41.21 18.20 -11.80
C ASN A 504 -40.60 19.57 -11.47
N TRP A 505 -41.04 20.24 -10.41
CA TRP A 505 -40.40 21.48 -9.93
C TRP A 505 -38.88 21.33 -9.69
N PHE A 506 -38.43 20.18 -9.19
CA PHE A 506 -37.00 19.93 -8.96
C PHE A 506 -36.33 19.12 -10.07
N ALA A 507 -37.03 18.81 -11.17
CA ALA A 507 -36.46 18.04 -12.27
C ALA A 507 -35.29 18.77 -12.93
N GLN A 508 -34.20 18.05 -13.20
CA GLN A 508 -32.88 18.56 -13.61
C GLN A 508 -32.16 19.44 -12.57
N GLY A 509 -32.67 19.46 -11.34
CA GLY A 509 -32.07 20.15 -10.20
C GLY A 509 -31.02 19.30 -9.50
N LEU A 510 -30.58 19.76 -8.33
CA LEU A 510 -29.59 19.07 -7.51
C LEU A 510 -30.15 18.80 -6.11
N LEU A 511 -29.94 17.58 -5.64
CA LEU A 511 -30.05 17.22 -4.24
C LEU A 511 -28.65 17.25 -3.63
N ARG A 512 -28.51 17.96 -2.51
CA ARG A 512 -27.27 18.05 -1.74
C ARG A 512 -27.55 17.64 -0.30
N THR A 513 -26.77 16.71 0.22
CA THR A 513 -26.88 16.32 1.63
C THR A 513 -25.55 15.79 2.16
N GLY A 514 -25.41 15.73 3.48
CA GLY A 514 -24.19 15.27 4.14
C GLY A 514 -23.03 16.26 4.04
N ALA A 515 -21.90 15.88 4.62
CA ALA A 515 -20.68 16.67 4.69
C ALA A 515 -19.44 15.78 4.50
N GLY A 516 -18.31 16.39 4.11
CA GLY A 516 -17.05 15.68 3.95
C GLY A 516 -17.14 14.51 2.97
N ARG A 517 -16.58 13.38 3.40
CA ARG A 517 -16.63 12.10 2.68
C ARG A 517 -18.04 11.55 2.41
N MET A 518 -19.01 11.96 3.22
CA MET A 518 -20.42 11.56 3.09
C MET A 518 -21.24 12.57 2.28
N ARG A 519 -20.59 13.56 1.65
CA ARG A 519 -21.28 14.55 0.81
C ARG A 519 -21.88 13.87 -0.42
N ILE A 520 -23.21 13.95 -0.51
CA ILE A 520 -24.00 13.52 -1.66
C ILE A 520 -24.36 14.73 -2.49
N VAL A 521 -24.12 14.64 -3.81
CA VAL A 521 -24.59 15.61 -4.80
C VAL A 521 -25.15 14.83 -5.99
N VAL A 522 -26.48 14.78 -6.12
CA VAL A 522 -27.15 13.97 -7.14
C VAL A 522 -28.15 14.79 -7.93
N THR A 523 -28.20 14.57 -9.23
CA THR A 523 -29.19 15.20 -10.11
C THR A 523 -30.56 14.56 -9.91
N ILE A 524 -31.58 15.41 -9.77
CA ILE A 524 -32.98 15.00 -9.67
C ILE A 524 -33.52 14.86 -11.10
N LEU A 525 -34.08 13.70 -11.46
CA LEU A 525 -34.70 13.46 -12.77
C LEU A 525 -36.17 13.90 -12.80
N GLY A 526 -36.86 13.80 -11.67
CA GLY A 526 -38.27 14.16 -11.54
C GLY A 526 -38.65 14.32 -10.09
N SER A 527 -39.72 15.04 -9.84
CA SER A 527 -40.25 15.30 -8.49
C SER A 527 -41.76 15.30 -8.52
N THR A 528 -42.42 14.73 -7.53
CA THR A 528 -43.88 14.81 -7.38
C THR A 528 -44.24 14.91 -5.91
N THR A 529 -45.27 15.69 -5.59
CA THR A 529 -45.74 15.85 -4.21
C THR A 529 -46.82 14.81 -3.94
N SER A 530 -46.60 13.94 -2.96
CA SER A 530 -47.55 12.88 -2.57
C SER A 530 -47.76 12.88 -1.07
N ALA A 531 -49.02 13.02 -0.64
CA ALA A 531 -49.41 13.07 0.78
C ALA A 531 -48.62 14.09 1.63
N GLY A 532 -48.27 15.23 1.05
CA GLY A 532 -47.50 16.30 1.72
C GLY A 532 -45.98 16.09 1.75
N ASN A 533 -45.48 14.96 1.24
CA ASN A 533 -44.05 14.69 1.10
C ASN A 533 -43.62 14.82 -0.37
N LEU A 534 -42.35 15.15 -0.58
CA LEU A 534 -41.77 15.26 -1.92
C LEU A 534 -41.08 13.95 -2.31
N VAL A 535 -41.57 13.29 -3.35
CA VAL A 535 -40.96 12.06 -3.89
C VAL A 535 -40.07 12.43 -5.07
N LEU A 536 -38.77 12.16 -4.93
CA LEU A 536 -37.73 12.49 -5.90
C LEU A 536 -37.26 11.24 -6.63
N LYS A 537 -37.12 11.33 -7.96
CA LYS A 537 -36.42 10.33 -8.78
C LYS A 537 -35.00 10.81 -9.03
N LEU A 538 -34.00 9.99 -8.74
CA LEU A 538 -32.58 10.35 -8.76
C LEU A 538 -31.88 9.76 -9.99
N ALA A 539 -30.89 10.51 -10.52
CA ALA A 539 -30.12 10.08 -11.70
C ALA A 539 -29.17 8.89 -11.41
N ARG A 540 -28.83 8.68 -10.14
CA ARG A 540 -27.95 7.62 -9.66
C ARG A 540 -28.54 7.03 -8.37
N PRO A 541 -28.41 5.71 -8.16
CA PRO A 541 -28.77 5.12 -6.87
C PRO A 541 -27.92 5.70 -5.73
N LEU A 542 -28.58 6.01 -4.61
CA LEU A 542 -27.91 6.36 -3.35
C LEU A 542 -27.73 5.09 -2.50
N PRO A 543 -26.57 4.89 -1.87
CA PRO A 543 -26.42 3.92 -0.80
C PRO A 543 -27.18 4.39 0.45
N ALA A 544 -28.02 3.53 1.01
CA ALA A 544 -28.87 3.87 2.16
C ALA A 544 -28.08 4.29 3.41
N ASP A 545 -26.85 3.78 3.55
CA ASP A 545 -25.96 4.10 4.67
C ASP A 545 -25.29 5.48 4.54
N LEU A 546 -25.44 6.19 3.41
CA LEU A 546 -25.02 7.59 3.29
C LEU A 546 -26.02 8.58 3.89
N LEU A 547 -27.24 8.15 4.17
CA LEU A 547 -28.23 8.93 4.90
C LEU A 547 -28.15 8.55 6.38
N ALA A 548 -27.90 9.55 7.24
CA ALA A 548 -27.91 9.37 8.69
C ALA A 548 -29.26 8.76 9.14
N GLY A 549 -29.22 7.92 10.18
CA GLY A 549 -30.28 6.99 10.59
C GLY A 549 -31.63 7.62 10.97
N ASP A 550 -32.41 6.95 11.83
CA ASP A 550 -33.85 7.20 12.04
C ASP A 550 -34.25 8.66 12.37
N ALA A 551 -33.31 9.51 12.79
CA ALA A 551 -33.54 10.93 13.08
C ALA A 551 -33.65 11.84 11.83
N GLY A 552 -33.34 11.32 10.64
CA GLY A 552 -33.40 12.06 9.37
C GLY A 552 -32.22 13.02 9.17
N GLN A 553 -31.72 13.08 7.94
CA GLN A 553 -30.64 13.97 7.50
C GLN A 553 -31.21 15.19 6.78
N ALA A 554 -30.65 16.37 7.04
CA ALA A 554 -31.04 17.58 6.32
C ALA A 554 -30.65 17.47 4.83
N VAL A 555 -31.59 17.74 3.95
CA VAL A 555 -31.43 17.71 2.50
C VAL A 555 -31.68 19.11 1.95
N GLN A 556 -30.74 19.61 1.16
CA GLN A 556 -30.91 20.82 0.35
C GLN A 556 -31.31 20.42 -1.07
N LEU A 557 -32.37 21.04 -1.56
CA LEU A 557 -32.94 20.83 -2.87
C LEU A 557 -32.82 22.12 -3.65
N LEU A 558 -32.14 22.04 -4.79
CA LEU A 558 -32.06 23.14 -5.74
C LEU A 558 -33.02 22.87 -6.90
N PRO A 559 -33.88 23.84 -7.28
CA PRO A 559 -34.79 23.69 -8.39
C PRO A 559 -33.99 23.52 -9.69
N GLY A 560 -34.47 22.63 -10.55
CA GLY A 560 -33.86 22.46 -11.87
C GLY A 560 -34.41 23.44 -12.89
N CYS A 561 -33.71 23.55 -14.01
CA CYS A 561 -34.10 24.38 -15.14
C CYS A 561 -34.10 23.49 -16.38
N GLY A 562 -35.28 23.32 -17.01
CA GLY A 562 -35.44 22.61 -18.28
C GLY A 562 -34.85 23.34 -19.49
N ARG A 563 -34.20 24.48 -19.26
CA ARG A 563 -33.48 25.33 -20.22
C ARG A 563 -34.39 25.98 -21.27
N GLN A 564 -35.68 26.09 -20.99
CA GLN A 564 -36.65 26.76 -21.86
C GLN A 564 -36.74 28.26 -21.58
N TYR A 565 -36.90 29.07 -22.62
CA TYR A 565 -36.91 30.53 -22.52
C TYR A 565 -38.14 31.06 -21.75
N GLU A 566 -39.34 30.60 -22.08
CA GLU A 566 -40.59 31.08 -21.47
C GLU A 566 -40.87 30.38 -20.14
N SER A 567 -41.03 29.06 -20.15
CA SER A 567 -41.51 28.32 -18.97
C SER A 567 -40.52 28.23 -17.81
N ASP A 568 -39.22 28.06 -18.08
CA ASP A 568 -38.21 28.00 -17.01
C ASP A 568 -37.64 29.39 -16.72
N CYS A 569 -37.01 30.02 -17.72
CA CYS A 569 -36.35 31.30 -17.50
C CYS A 569 -37.32 32.45 -17.26
N GLY A 570 -38.50 32.47 -17.89
CA GLY A 570 -39.53 33.48 -17.64
C GLY A 570 -40.35 33.17 -16.40
N ASP A 571 -41.21 32.17 -16.50
CA ASP A 571 -42.27 31.94 -15.52
C ASP A 571 -41.74 31.47 -14.17
N LYS A 572 -40.72 30.59 -14.17
CA LYS A 572 -40.19 29.99 -12.95
C LYS A 572 -39.15 30.86 -12.27
N PHE A 573 -38.16 31.37 -13.01
CA PHE A 573 -37.02 32.10 -12.45
C PHE A 573 -37.02 33.61 -12.69
N GLY A 574 -37.86 34.14 -13.59
CA GLY A 574 -37.87 35.58 -13.92
C GLY A 574 -36.55 36.13 -14.47
N ASN A 575 -35.72 35.30 -15.11
CA ASN A 575 -34.35 35.59 -15.54
C ASN A 575 -34.13 35.42 -17.06
N GLN A 576 -35.05 35.92 -17.88
CA GLN A 576 -34.97 35.86 -19.33
C GLN A 576 -33.82 36.69 -19.91
N GLU A 577 -33.43 37.78 -19.25
CA GLU A 577 -32.36 38.68 -19.71
C GLU A 577 -30.99 37.98 -19.77
N ASN A 578 -30.75 37.00 -18.88
CA ASN A 578 -29.52 36.22 -18.86
C ASN A 578 -29.63 34.90 -19.61
N PHE A 579 -30.65 34.72 -20.46
CA PHE A 579 -30.77 33.54 -21.31
C PHE A 579 -29.62 33.48 -22.33
N ARG A 580 -28.88 32.37 -22.37
CA ARG A 580 -27.71 32.16 -23.24
C ARG A 580 -27.94 31.13 -24.35
N GLY A 581 -29.18 30.96 -24.77
CA GLY A 581 -29.53 30.19 -25.96
C GLY A 581 -30.16 31.09 -27.02
N GLU A 582 -30.53 30.49 -28.15
CA GLU A 582 -31.15 31.18 -29.29
C GLU A 582 -32.58 30.66 -29.51
N PRO A 583 -33.57 31.10 -28.72
CA PRO A 583 -34.90 30.48 -28.70
C PRO A 583 -35.65 30.64 -30.03
N PHE A 584 -35.28 31.65 -30.83
CA PHE A 584 -35.85 31.94 -32.15
C PHE A 584 -34.99 31.43 -33.30
N MET A 585 -34.04 30.52 -33.05
CA MET A 585 -33.23 29.92 -34.11
C MET A 585 -34.16 29.16 -35.09
N PRO A 586 -34.14 29.48 -36.40
CA PRO A 586 -35.02 28.82 -37.36
C PRO A 586 -34.66 27.33 -37.46
N ALA A 587 -35.67 26.47 -37.45
CA ALA A 587 -35.50 25.01 -37.49
C ALA A 587 -34.80 24.50 -38.77
N PHE A 588 -34.79 25.32 -39.83
CA PHE A 588 -33.88 25.15 -40.95
C PHE A 588 -33.63 26.49 -41.67
N ILE A 589 -32.40 26.69 -42.16
CA ILE A 589 -32.16 27.65 -43.23
C ILE A 589 -32.56 26.92 -44.50
N GLU A 590 -33.74 27.22 -45.03
CA GLU A 590 -34.08 26.92 -46.41
C GLU A 590 -32.97 27.52 -47.27
N GLN A 591 -32.11 26.67 -47.86
CA GLN A 591 -31.24 27.09 -48.94
C GLN A 591 -32.19 27.61 -50.01
N ARG A 592 -32.37 28.94 -50.03
CA ARG A 592 -32.93 29.60 -51.20
C ARG A 592 -31.99 29.25 -52.35
N ASP A 593 -32.48 28.44 -53.28
CA ASP A 593 -31.82 28.27 -54.57
C ASP A 593 -31.53 29.66 -55.14
N PRO A 594 -30.28 29.97 -55.52
CA PRO A 594 -29.94 31.24 -56.12
C PRO A 594 -30.52 31.25 -57.54
N GLY A 595 -31.82 31.54 -57.64
CA GLY A 595 -32.56 31.53 -58.89
C GLY A 595 -34.07 31.27 -58.83
N ALA A 596 -34.71 30.98 -57.69
CA ALA A 596 -36.15 30.71 -57.67
C ALA A 596 -37.03 32.00 -57.75
N PRO A 597 -37.81 32.23 -58.84
CA PRO A 597 -38.82 33.28 -58.91
C PRO A 597 -40.12 32.92 -58.19
N LYS A 598 -40.72 33.94 -57.57
CA LYS A 598 -41.88 33.94 -56.65
C LYS A 598 -43.19 33.59 -57.36
N THR A 599 -43.98 32.64 -56.86
CA THR A 599 -45.32 32.36 -57.43
C THR A 599 -46.44 32.96 -56.58
N PRO A 600 -47.31 33.81 -57.18
CA PRO A 600 -48.53 34.31 -56.56
C PRO A 600 -49.75 33.42 -56.88
N LYS A 601 -50.65 33.33 -55.88
CA LYS A 601 -52.09 32.97 -55.90
C LYS A 601 -52.59 31.83 -56.81
N LYS A 602 -53.20 30.84 -56.15
CA LYS A 602 -54.67 30.70 -56.19
C LYS A 602 -55.20 30.44 -54.79
#